data_AF-A0A963IBX2-F1
#
_entry.id   AF-A0A963IBX2-F1
#
_cell.length_a   1.000
_cell.length_b   1.000
_cell.length_c   1.000
_cell.angle_alpha   90.00
_cell.angle_beta   90.00
_cell.angle_gamma   90.00
#
_symmetry.space_group_name_H-M   'P 1'
#
loop_
_entity.id
_entity.type
_entity.pdbx_description
1 polymer ?
#
loop_
_entity_poly.entity_id
_entity_poly.type
_entity_poly.pdbx_seq_one_letter_code
_entity_poly.pdbx_strand_id
1 'polypeptide(L)'
;MIAPPDTLPPDFLAGPNGLLARPAADFATLPLRPDAGTTHRIEIALTQAARKADILTAFARAFDMPRWFGHNWDALYDCLTDLEWLPEGQFVVLLSGSAAREKDRITLLRLLEDACDAWQDAGTAFHVFIDPQLLAAPTAA
;
A
#
# COMPACT_ATOMS: atom_id res chain seq x y z
N MET A 1 -0.01 -6.89 31.39
CA MET A 1 -0.74 -7.59 30.31
C MET A 1 -0.07 -7.21 29.01
N ILE A 2 0.68 -8.12 28.40
CA ILE A 2 1.32 -7.92 27.10
C ILE A 2 0.29 -8.37 26.05
N ALA A 3 -0.14 -7.45 25.18
CA ALA A 3 -1.06 -7.79 24.10
C ALA A 3 -0.39 -8.80 23.15
N PRO A 4 -1.11 -9.81 22.63
CA PRO A 4 -0.56 -10.76 21.68
C PRO A 4 -0.04 -10.03 20.42
N PRO A 5 1.05 -10.52 19.79
CA PRO A 5 1.69 -9.86 18.63
C PRO A 5 0.80 -9.76 17.37
N ASP A 6 -0.37 -10.39 17.39
CA ASP A 6 -1.29 -10.55 16.25
C ASP A 6 -2.56 -9.70 16.33
N THR A 7 -2.81 -9.00 17.43
CA THR A 7 -3.98 -8.13 17.54
C THR A 7 -3.54 -6.69 17.43
N LEU A 8 -3.47 -6.18 16.20
CA LEU A 8 -3.45 -4.74 16.01
C LEU A 8 -4.70 -4.17 16.71
N PRO A 9 -4.54 -3.15 17.57
CA PRO A 9 -5.70 -2.55 18.22
C PRO A 9 -6.70 -2.08 17.15
N PRO A 10 -8.01 -2.12 17.42
CA PRO A 10 -9.01 -1.63 16.47
C PRO A 10 -8.76 -0.17 16.07
N ASP A 11 -8.16 0.61 16.98
CA ASP A 11 -7.76 2.01 16.76
C ASP A 11 -6.40 2.17 16.07
N PHE A 12 -5.73 1.10 15.66
CA PHE A 12 -4.43 1.18 15.00
C PHE A 12 -4.48 2.04 13.74
N LEU A 13 -5.54 1.87 12.94
CA LEU A 13 -5.81 2.70 11.77
C LEU A 13 -6.31 4.12 12.12
N ALA A 14 -6.51 4.42 13.41
CA ALA A 14 -6.75 5.77 13.93
C ALA A 14 -5.44 6.49 14.34
N GLY A 15 -4.31 5.79 14.30
CA GLY A 15 -2.97 6.37 14.45
C GLY A 15 -2.48 7.07 13.16
N PRO A 16 -1.23 7.55 13.15
CA PRO A 16 -0.64 8.17 11.98
C PRO A 16 -0.56 7.16 10.81
N ASN A 17 -0.83 7.65 9.62
CA ASN A 17 -0.61 6.95 8.36
C ASN A 17 0.85 6.52 8.27
N GLY A 18 1.08 5.36 7.66
CA GLY A 18 2.43 4.86 7.54
C GLY A 18 2.54 3.55 6.78
N LEU A 19 3.80 3.24 6.47
CA LEU A 19 4.22 2.01 5.83
C LEU A 19 4.62 0.98 6.90
N LEU A 20 3.97 -0.18 6.89
CA LEU A 20 4.09 -1.19 7.94
C LEU A 20 4.39 -2.56 7.37
N ALA A 21 5.44 -3.21 7.87
CA ALA A 21 5.77 -4.56 7.45
C ALA A 21 4.90 -5.60 8.17
N ARG A 22 4.10 -6.36 7.42
CA ARG A 22 3.28 -7.48 7.91
C ARG A 22 3.28 -8.63 6.91
N PRO A 23 3.35 -9.90 7.36
CA PRO A 23 3.23 -11.04 6.47
C PRO A 23 1.92 -10.99 5.68
N ALA A 24 1.97 -11.33 4.39
CA ALA A 24 0.79 -11.36 3.52
C ALA A 24 -0.29 -12.33 4.03
N ALA A 25 0.09 -13.35 4.81
CA ALA A 25 -0.84 -14.25 5.47
C ALA A 25 -1.77 -13.55 6.49
N ASP A 26 -1.28 -12.46 7.11
CA ASP A 26 -2.05 -11.67 8.08
C ASP A 26 -2.90 -10.60 7.42
N PHE A 27 -2.72 -10.33 6.12
CA PHE A 27 -3.48 -9.28 5.44
C PHE A 27 -4.98 -9.48 5.58
N ALA A 28 -5.47 -10.72 5.47
CA ALA A 28 -6.90 -11.05 5.59
C ALA A 28 -7.49 -10.74 6.98
N THR A 29 -6.66 -10.72 8.03
CA THR A 29 -7.09 -10.53 9.42
C THR A 29 -6.85 -9.11 9.93
N LEU A 30 -6.23 -8.23 9.12
CA LEU A 30 -5.99 -6.85 9.49
C LEU A 30 -7.31 -6.15 9.83
N PRO A 31 -7.39 -5.46 10.99
CA PRO A 31 -8.59 -4.75 11.38
C PRO A 31 -8.88 -3.64 10.37
N LEU A 32 -10.15 -3.45 10.03
CA LEU A 32 -10.64 -2.26 9.34
C LEU A 32 -11.17 -1.29 10.39
N ARG A 33 -11.08 0.01 10.14
CA ARG A 33 -11.57 1.02 11.08
C ARG A 33 -13.10 1.09 10.98
N PRO A 34 -13.85 0.67 12.01
CA PRO A 34 -15.31 0.57 11.90
C PRO A 34 -15.99 1.94 11.87
N ASP A 35 -15.39 2.97 12.48
CA ASP A 35 -16.03 4.27 12.71
C ASP A 35 -15.75 5.32 11.64
N ALA A 36 -15.04 4.97 10.56
CA ALA A 36 -14.49 5.94 9.63
C ALA A 36 -15.11 5.94 8.22
N GLY A 37 -16.34 5.42 8.10
CA GLY A 37 -17.06 5.37 6.84
C GLY A 37 -16.58 4.20 5.95
N THR A 38 -16.58 4.41 4.64
CA THR A 38 -16.19 3.38 3.68
C THR A 38 -14.68 3.12 3.77
N THR A 39 -14.30 1.86 4.01
CA THR A 39 -12.90 1.44 3.96
C THR A 39 -12.62 0.71 2.65
N HIS A 40 -11.71 1.26 1.86
CA HIS A 40 -11.22 0.70 0.60
C HIS A 40 -9.98 -0.15 0.87
N ARG A 41 -10.13 -1.46 0.73
CA ARG A 41 -9.03 -2.41 0.83
C ARG A 41 -8.50 -2.72 -0.56
N ILE A 42 -7.24 -2.37 -0.82
CA ILE A 42 -6.61 -2.48 -2.13
C ILE A 42 -5.46 -3.48 -2.03
N GLU A 43 -5.64 -4.65 -2.64
CA GLU A 43 -4.66 -5.73 -2.62
C GLU A 43 -3.80 -5.72 -3.89
N ILE A 44 -2.49 -5.68 -3.71
CA ILE A 44 -1.51 -5.58 -4.79
C ILE A 44 -0.54 -6.75 -4.64
N ALA A 45 -0.58 -7.67 -5.59
CA ALA A 45 0.33 -8.79 -5.64
C ALA A 45 1.42 -8.53 -6.69
N LEU A 46 2.65 -8.26 -6.24
CA LEU A 46 3.84 -8.16 -7.08
C LEU A 46 4.44 -9.57 -7.30
N THR A 47 3.69 -10.45 -7.96
CA THR A 47 4.17 -11.80 -8.29
C THR A 47 5.26 -11.74 -9.36
N GLN A 48 6.53 -11.70 -8.94
CA GLN A 48 7.69 -11.63 -9.84
C GLN A 48 7.68 -10.38 -10.73
N ALA A 49 7.38 -9.21 -10.16
CA ALA A 49 7.46 -7.95 -10.89
C ALA A 49 8.92 -7.66 -11.27
N ALA A 50 9.31 -8.04 -12.49
CA ALA A 50 10.67 -8.02 -12.98
C ALA A 50 11.14 -6.61 -13.37
N ARG A 51 10.19 -5.73 -13.71
CA ARG A 51 10.43 -4.39 -14.22
C ARG A 51 9.49 -3.38 -13.56
N LYS A 52 9.91 -2.12 -13.53
CA LYS A 52 9.06 -0.97 -13.19
C LYS A 52 7.65 -1.05 -13.81
N ALA A 53 7.57 -1.41 -15.10
CA ALA A 53 6.29 -1.51 -15.80
C ALA A 53 5.33 -2.54 -15.17
N ASP A 54 5.85 -3.65 -14.65
CA ASP A 54 5.03 -4.69 -14.01
C ASP A 54 4.46 -4.17 -12.67
N ILE A 55 5.28 -3.44 -11.90
CA ILE A 55 4.85 -2.78 -10.66
C ILE A 55 3.73 -1.77 -10.97
N LEU A 56 3.98 -0.85 -11.90
CA LEU A 56 3.01 0.18 -12.26
C LEU A 56 1.70 -0.41 -12.79
N THR A 57 1.79 -1.53 -13.52
CA THR A 57 0.60 -2.24 -14.01
C THR A 57 -0.18 -2.91 -12.87
N ALA A 58 0.50 -3.46 -11.87
CA ALA A 58 -0.14 -4.04 -10.70
C ALA A 58 -0.92 -2.98 -9.90
N PHE A 59 -0.30 -1.81 -9.67
CA PHE A 59 -0.97 -0.67 -9.04
C PHE A 59 -2.15 -0.18 -9.88
N ALA A 60 -1.96 -0.01 -11.19
CA ALA A 60 -3.02 0.45 -12.08
C ALA A 60 -4.26 -0.46 -12.04
N ARG A 61 -4.06 -1.78 -11.98
CA ARG A 61 -5.15 -2.75 -11.88
C ARG A 61 -5.82 -2.73 -10.51
N ALA A 62 -5.04 -2.64 -9.43
CA ALA A 62 -5.58 -2.74 -8.07
C ALA A 62 -6.40 -1.52 -7.66
N PHE A 63 -5.99 -0.34 -8.11
CA PHE A 63 -6.70 0.92 -7.86
C PHE A 63 -7.76 1.27 -8.91
N ASP A 64 -7.96 0.40 -9.90
CA ASP A 64 -8.78 0.66 -11.09
C ASP A 64 -8.46 2.03 -11.72
N MET A 65 -7.16 2.27 -11.93
CA MET A 65 -6.65 3.57 -12.37
C MET A 65 -7.27 3.96 -13.72
N PRO A 66 -7.55 5.26 -13.92
CA PRO A 66 -8.15 5.75 -15.15
C PRO A 66 -7.23 5.58 -16.35
N ARG A 67 -7.82 5.59 -17.56
CA ARG A 67 -7.10 5.38 -18.84
C ARG A 67 -5.99 6.40 -19.12
N TRP A 68 -6.02 7.55 -18.44
CA TRP A 68 -5.01 8.60 -18.58
C TRP A 68 -3.77 8.37 -17.70
N PHE A 69 -3.73 7.29 -16.91
CA PHE A 69 -2.58 6.94 -16.08
C PHE A 69 -1.27 6.89 -16.90
N GLY A 70 -0.30 7.73 -16.53
CA GLY A 70 0.91 7.97 -17.30
C GLY A 70 1.98 6.87 -17.26
N HIS A 71 1.72 5.74 -16.58
CA HIS A 71 2.64 4.60 -16.45
C HIS A 71 4.09 4.99 -16.08
N ASN A 72 4.23 5.93 -15.14
CA ASN A 72 5.52 6.35 -14.58
C ASN A 72 5.39 6.57 -13.06
N TRP A 73 6.50 6.86 -12.37
CA TRP A 73 6.50 7.00 -10.91
C TRP A 73 5.78 8.28 -10.46
N ASP A 74 5.98 9.39 -11.15
CA ASP A 74 5.31 10.65 -10.80
C ASP A 74 3.79 10.51 -10.96
N ALA A 75 3.33 9.92 -12.06
CA ALA A 75 1.92 9.63 -12.27
C ALA A 75 1.35 8.64 -11.23
N LEU A 76 2.16 7.71 -10.72
CA LEU A 76 1.72 6.84 -9.63
C LEU A 76 1.54 7.64 -8.34
N TYR A 77 2.46 8.55 -8.02
CA TYR A 77 2.36 9.41 -6.84
C TYR A 77 1.14 10.33 -6.93
N ASP A 78 0.94 11.01 -8.06
CA ASP A 78 -0.21 11.88 -8.30
C ASP A 78 -1.51 11.11 -8.09
N CYS A 79 -1.61 9.93 -8.70
CA CYS A 79 -2.79 9.09 -8.53
C CYS A 79 -2.97 8.58 -7.09
N LEU A 80 -1.90 8.21 -6.39
CA LEU A 80 -2.02 7.72 -5.01
C LEU A 80 -2.40 8.83 -4.03
N THR A 81 -2.15 10.10 -4.36
CA THR A 81 -2.48 11.26 -3.52
C THR A 81 -3.80 11.93 -3.90
N ASP A 82 -4.34 11.64 -5.09
CA ASP A 82 -5.57 12.23 -5.62
C ASP A 82 -6.55 11.14 -6.10
N LEU A 83 -6.91 10.21 -5.20
CA LEU A 83 -7.81 9.06 -5.46
C LEU A 83 -9.27 9.47 -5.74
N GLU A 84 -9.50 10.59 -6.43
CA GLU A 84 -10.81 11.22 -6.66
C GLU A 84 -11.83 10.34 -7.40
N TRP A 85 -11.37 9.34 -8.16
CA TRP A 85 -12.25 8.40 -8.86
C TRP A 85 -12.76 7.27 -7.96
N LEU A 86 -12.16 7.09 -6.78
CA LEU A 86 -12.64 6.18 -5.77
C LEU A 86 -13.62 6.91 -4.84
N PRO A 87 -14.58 6.19 -4.23
CA PRO A 87 -15.43 6.78 -3.21
C PRO A 87 -14.60 7.35 -2.06
N GLU A 88 -15.08 8.45 -1.47
CA GLU A 88 -14.48 9.02 -0.28
C GLU A 88 -14.49 8.00 0.87
N GLY A 89 -13.37 7.93 1.57
CA GLY A 89 -13.19 6.95 2.62
C GLY A 89 -11.74 6.82 3.04
N GLN A 90 -11.45 5.71 3.69
CA GLN A 90 -10.10 5.35 4.12
C GLN A 90 -9.52 4.29 3.20
N PHE A 91 -8.21 4.31 3.06
CA PHE A 91 -7.52 3.40 2.16
C PHE A 91 -6.55 2.52 2.95
N VAL A 92 -6.68 1.22 2.76
CA VAL A 92 -5.76 0.22 3.29
C VAL A 92 -5.15 -0.51 2.10
N VAL A 93 -3.88 -0.23 1.83
CA VAL A 93 -3.12 -0.80 0.72
C VAL A 93 -2.32 -1.99 1.23
N LEU A 94 -2.44 -3.13 0.56
CA LEU A 94 -1.85 -4.40 0.97
C LEU A 94 -0.93 -4.89 -0.13
N LEU A 95 0.37 -4.69 0.03
CA LEU A 95 1.38 -4.99 -0.97
C LEU A 95 2.12 -6.28 -0.63
N SER A 96 1.98 -7.30 -1.48
CA SER A 96 2.61 -8.61 -1.31
C SER A 96 3.53 -8.96 -2.48
N GLY A 97 4.37 -9.98 -2.30
CA GLY A 97 5.28 -10.48 -3.32
C GLY A 97 6.66 -9.83 -3.27
N SER A 98 7.35 -9.82 -4.40
CA SER A 98 8.73 -9.33 -4.49
C SER A 98 8.94 -8.44 -5.71
N ALA A 99 9.66 -7.34 -5.50
CA ALA A 99 10.15 -6.47 -6.56
C ALA A 99 11.56 -6.93 -6.97
N ALA A 100 11.80 -7.09 -8.27
CA ALA A 100 13.05 -7.70 -8.73
C ALA A 100 14.28 -6.77 -8.66
N ARG A 101 14.10 -5.45 -8.68
CA ARG A 101 15.20 -4.48 -8.69
C ARG A 101 15.21 -3.63 -7.42
N GLU A 102 16.36 -3.63 -6.75
CA GLU A 102 16.65 -2.79 -5.57
C GLU A 102 16.20 -1.34 -5.77
N LYS A 103 16.62 -0.73 -6.89
CA LYS A 103 16.30 0.68 -7.19
C LYS A 103 14.80 0.92 -7.29
N ASP A 104 14.09 0.08 -8.05
CA ASP A 104 12.65 0.24 -8.26
C ASP A 104 11.88 0.01 -6.95
N ARG A 105 12.34 -0.93 -6.12
CA ARG A 105 11.81 -1.15 -4.78
C ARG A 105 12.01 0.05 -3.87
N ILE A 106 13.23 0.57 -3.77
CA ILE A 106 13.52 1.75 -2.93
C ILE A 106 12.67 2.93 -3.36
N THR A 107 12.56 3.17 -4.68
CA THR A 107 11.69 4.23 -5.22
C THR A 107 10.23 4.01 -4.85
N LEU A 108 9.72 2.78 -4.99
CA LEU A 108 8.34 2.45 -4.63
C LEU A 108 8.06 2.68 -3.14
N LEU A 109 8.94 2.21 -2.25
CA LEU A 109 8.76 2.35 -0.80
C LEU A 109 8.71 3.83 -0.40
N ARG A 110 9.65 4.63 -0.90
CA ARG A 110 9.67 6.08 -0.64
C ARG A 110 8.41 6.77 -1.14
N LEU A 111 7.97 6.42 -2.36
CA LEU A 111 6.75 6.98 -2.93
C LEU A 111 5.52 6.66 -2.08
N LEU A 112 5.43 5.44 -1.54
CA LEU A 112 4.35 5.04 -0.64
C LEU A 112 4.43 5.77 0.70
N GLU A 113 5.62 5.98 1.24
CA GLU A 113 5.84 6.79 2.45
C GLU A 113 5.39 8.24 2.22
N ASP A 114 5.82 8.87 1.12
CA ASP A 114 5.45 10.25 0.76
C ASP A 114 3.92 10.37 0.54
N ALA A 115 3.27 9.33 0.00
CA ALA A 115 1.81 9.30 -0.16
C ALA A 115 1.08 9.18 1.19
N CYS A 116 1.59 8.35 2.11
CA CYS A 116 1.05 8.28 3.48
C CYS A 116 1.08 9.64 4.17
N ASP A 117 2.20 10.36 4.04
CA ASP A 117 2.38 11.70 4.62
C ASP A 117 1.41 12.71 3.99
N ALA A 118 1.22 12.70 2.67
CA ALA A 118 0.26 13.57 2.00
C ALA A 118 -1.17 13.35 2.50
N TRP A 119 -1.59 12.10 2.68
CA TRP A 119 -2.91 11.79 3.24
C TRP A 119 -3.01 12.10 4.73
N GLN A 120 -1.91 12.01 5.47
CA GLN A 120 -1.84 12.39 6.88
C GLN A 120 -2.15 13.89 7.03
N ASP A 121 -1.56 14.72 6.17
CA ASP A 121 -1.81 16.16 6.12
C ASP A 121 -3.23 16.49 5.66
N ALA A 122 -3.81 15.68 4.77
CA ALA A 122 -5.21 15.79 4.34
C ALA A 122 -6.22 15.32 5.42
N GLY A 123 -5.76 14.64 6.47
CA GLY A 123 -6.60 14.12 7.55
C GLY A 123 -7.37 12.85 7.20
N THR A 124 -7.01 12.16 6.11
CA THR A 124 -7.62 10.89 5.69
C THR A 124 -6.71 9.74 6.06
N ALA A 125 -7.28 8.63 6.53
CA ALA A 125 -6.46 7.47 6.85
C ALA A 125 -6.03 6.73 5.58
N PHE A 126 -4.73 6.60 5.40
CA PHE A 126 -4.08 5.89 4.31
C PHE A 126 -2.96 5.03 4.90
N HIS A 127 -3.20 3.73 5.00
CA HIS A 127 -2.26 2.78 5.62
C HIS A 127 -1.75 1.82 4.59
N VAL A 128 -0.43 1.64 4.52
CA VAL A 128 0.20 0.73 3.57
C VAL A 128 0.87 -0.40 4.34
N PHE A 129 0.38 -1.62 4.15
CA PHE A 129 1.01 -2.82 4.65
C PHE A 129 1.83 -3.48 3.55
N ILE A 130 3.08 -3.78 3.84
CA ILE A 130 3.99 -4.46 2.92
C ILE A 130 4.40 -5.81 3.48
N ASP A 131 4.48 -6.81 2.61
CA ASP A 131 5.06 -8.08 2.98
C ASP A 131 6.57 -7.92 3.24
N PRO A 132 7.13 -8.44 4.34
CA PRO A 132 8.56 -8.33 4.61
C PRO A 132 9.45 -9.02 3.55
N GLN A 133 8.92 -9.95 2.76
CA GLN A 133 9.61 -10.50 1.58
C GLN A 133 9.84 -9.44 0.49
N LEU A 134 9.01 -8.38 0.46
CA LEU A 134 9.24 -7.25 -0.43
C LEU A 134 10.50 -6.50 -0.01
N LEU A 135 10.72 -6.33 1.30
CA LEU A 135 11.93 -5.70 1.86
C LEU A 135 13.17 -6.58 1.67
N ALA A 136 12.99 -7.90 1.66
CA ALA A 136 14.06 -8.83 1.39
C ALA A 136 14.59 -8.66 -0.05
N ALA A 137 15.89 -8.91 -0.24
CA ALA A 137 16.43 -9.07 -1.60
C ALA A 137 15.65 -10.19 -2.31
N PRO A 138 15.36 -10.06 -3.62
CA PRO A 138 14.69 -11.13 -4.34
C PRO A 138 15.50 -12.41 -4.18
N THR A 139 14.92 -13.40 -3.51
CA THR A 139 15.53 -14.72 -3.39
C THR A 139 15.64 -15.25 -4.81
N ALA A 140 16.87 -15.26 -5.35
CA ALA A 140 17.15 -15.85 -6.64
C ALA A 140 16.70 -17.32 -6.58
N ALA A 141 15.64 -17.63 -7.32
CA ALA A 141 15.23 -19.00 -7.60
C ALA A 141 16.17 -19.64 -8.62
#